data_AF-A0A392S600-F1
#
_entry.id   AF-A0A392S600-F1
#
_cell.length_a   1.000
_cell.length_b   1.000
_cell.length_c   1.000
_cell.angle_alpha   90.00
_cell.angle_beta   90.00
_cell.angle_gamma   90.00
#
_symmetry.space_group_name_H-M   'P 1'
#
loop_
_entity.id
_entity.type
_entity.pdbx_description
1 polymer ?
#
loop_
_entity_poly.entity_id
_entity_poly.type
_entity_poly.pdbx_seq_one_letter_code
_entity_poly.pdbx_strand_id
1 'polypeptide(L)' 'NISSVVGLVGNAGQANYAAAKSGVIGLTKSVAREYSSRGITVNAVAPGFIASDMTAKLGKDLEAKILEGIPLGEHKE' A
#
# COMPACT_ATOMS: atom_id res chain seq x y z
N ASN A 1 -3.69 7.57 -7.54
CA ASN A 1 -3.24 6.15 -7.66
C ASN A 1 -3.27 5.44 -6.31
N ILE A 2 -3.48 4.12 -6.30
CA ILE A 2 -3.49 3.30 -5.07
C ILE A 2 -2.34 2.29 -5.11
N SER A 3 -1.31 2.56 -4.32
CA SER A 3 -0.20 1.62 -4.06
C SER A 3 -0.52 0.74 -2.84
N SER A 4 0.48 0.39 -2.04
CA SER A 4 0.39 -0.35 -0.78
C SER A 4 1.73 -0.24 -0.04
N VAL A 5 1.74 -0.38 1.28
CA VAL A 5 2.99 -0.61 2.04
C VAL A 5 3.79 -1.80 1.49
N VAL A 6 3.13 -2.82 0.94
CA VAL A 6 3.78 -3.96 0.30
C VAL A 6 4.55 -3.56 -0.97
N GLY A 7 4.14 -2.48 -1.65
CA GLY A 7 4.89 -1.90 -2.76
C GLY A 7 6.14 -1.12 -2.34
N LEU A 8 6.31 -0.86 -1.03
CA LEU A 8 7.48 -0.16 -0.47
C LEU A 8 8.46 -1.13 0.16
N VAL A 9 7.96 -2.06 0.99
CA VAL A 9 8.80 -2.96 1.81
C VAL A 9 8.79 -4.42 1.34
N GLY A 10 7.88 -4.78 0.43
CA GLY A 10 7.63 -6.17 0.05
C GLY A 10 6.82 -6.94 1.10
N ASN A 11 6.38 -8.14 0.73
CA ASN A 11 5.77 -9.09 1.66
C ASN A 11 5.96 -10.52 1.15
N ALA A 12 6.40 -11.43 2.02
CA ALA A 12 6.63 -12.81 1.66
C ALA A 12 5.32 -13.47 1.15
N GLY A 13 5.41 -14.24 0.07
CA GLY A 13 4.23 -14.84 -0.58
C GLY A 13 3.42 -13.89 -1.47
N GLN A 14 3.82 -12.62 -1.60
CA GLN A 14 3.12 -11.61 -2.39
C GLN A 14 4.01 -10.96 -3.48
N ALA A 15 4.89 -11.71 -4.12
CA ALA A 15 5.85 -11.17 -5.09
C ALA A 15 5.19 -10.42 -6.27
N ASN A 16 4.11 -10.98 -6.83
CA ASN A 16 3.32 -10.35 -7.88
C ASN A 16 2.66 -9.03 -7.42
N TYR A 17 2.09 -9.02 -6.22
CA TYR A 17 1.44 -7.85 -5.64
C TYR A 17 2.45 -6.76 -5.28
N ALA A 18 3.59 -7.13 -4.69
CA ALA A 18 4.70 -6.22 -4.44
C ALA A 18 5.18 -5.57 -5.74
N ALA A 19 5.50 -6.36 -6.76
CA ALA A 19 5.91 -5.84 -8.07
C ALA A 19 4.88 -4.88 -8.68
N ALA A 20 3.60 -5.25 -8.67
CA ALA A 20 2.53 -4.42 -9.20
C ALA A 20 2.40 -3.10 -8.43
N LYS A 21 2.41 -3.13 -7.09
CA LYS A 21 2.22 -1.94 -6.25
C LYS A 21 3.46 -1.03 -6.23
N SER A 22 4.67 -1.59 -6.35
CA SER A 22 5.88 -0.82 -6.64
C SER A 22 5.82 -0.17 -8.02
N GLY A 23 5.32 -0.90 -9.02
CA GLY A 23 5.08 -0.38 -10.38
C GLY A 23 4.15 0.84 -10.38
N VAL A 24 3.08 0.82 -9.59
CA VAL A 24 2.18 1.98 -9.43
C VAL A 24 2.91 3.21 -8.87
N ILE A 25 3.91 3.03 -7.99
CA ILE A 25 4.72 4.15 -7.47
C ILE A 25 5.58 4.73 -8.60
N GLY A 26 6.24 3.87 -9.38
CA GLY A 26 7.01 4.27 -10.55
C GLY A 26 6.16 5.04 -11.56
N LEU A 27 4.99 4.49 -11.93
CA LEU A 27 4.03 5.12 -12.82
C LEU A 27 3.59 6.49 -12.32
N THR A 28 3.26 6.60 -11.03
CA THR A 28 2.86 7.88 -10.42
C THR A 28 3.93 8.95 -10.60
N LYS A 29 5.20 8.60 -10.36
CA LYS A 29 6.34 9.52 -10.52
C LYS A 29 6.55 9.91 -11.99
N SER A 30 6.48 8.96 -12.92
CA SER A 30 6.65 9.24 -14.35
C SER A 30 5.56 10.18 -14.87
N VAL A 31 4.29 9.86 -14.63
CA VAL A 31 3.17 10.67 -15.11
C VAL A 31 3.15 12.05 -14.44
N ALA A 32 3.48 12.15 -13.15
CA ALA A 32 3.59 13.46 -12.49
C ALA A 32 4.62 14.37 -13.20
N ARG A 33 5.76 13.81 -13.64
CA ARG A 33 6.78 14.58 -14.37
C ARG A 33 6.28 14.99 -15.76
N GLU A 34 5.69 14.06 -16.51
CA GLU A 34 5.17 14.30 -17.86
C GLU A 34 4.09 15.39 -17.93
N TYR A 35 3.21 15.44 -16.93
CA TYR A 35 2.03 16.31 -16.95
C TYR A 35 2.14 17.55 -16.05
N SER A 36 3.27 17.72 -15.35
CA SER A 36 3.50 18.87 -14.45
C SER A 36 3.38 20.23 -15.15
N SER A 37 3.87 20.36 -16.39
CA SER A 37 3.78 21.59 -17.19
C SER A 37 2.34 21.98 -17.54
N ARG A 38 1.41 21.03 -17.44
CA ARG A 38 -0.04 21.24 -17.65
C ARG A 38 -0.79 21.53 -16.34
N GLY A 39 -0.07 21.73 -15.23
CA GLY A 39 -0.66 21.96 -13.91
C GLY A 39 -1.35 20.73 -13.31
N ILE A 40 -1.07 19.52 -13.81
CA ILE A 40 -1.69 18.29 -13.34
C ILE A 40 -0.80 17.62 -12.30
N THR A 41 -1.35 17.41 -11.10
CA THR A 41 -0.69 16.64 -10.04
C THR A 41 -1.08 15.17 -10.11
N VAL A 42 -0.11 14.26 -9.97
CA VAL A 42 -0.38 12.81 -9.89
C VAL A 42 0.27 12.27 -8.63
N ASN A 43 -0.55 11.67 -7.76
CA ASN A 43 -0.15 11.19 -6.44
C ASN A 43 -0.60 9.74 -6.21
N ALA A 44 0.07 9.07 -5.28
CA ALA A 44 -0.30 7.74 -4.81
C ALA A 44 -0.43 7.69 -3.30
N VAL A 45 -1.46 7.01 -2.82
CA VAL A 45 -1.58 6.60 -1.42
C VAL A 45 -1.14 5.15 -1.30
N ALA A 46 -0.35 4.83 -0.29
CA ALA A 46 0.13 3.48 0.02
C ALA A 46 -0.44 3.03 1.37
N PRO A 47 -1.65 2.45 1.39
CA PRO A 47 -2.26 2.05 2.65
C PRO A 47 -1.50 0.90 3.31
N GLY A 48 -1.51 0.91 4.65
CA GLY A 48 -1.14 -0.22 5.49
C GLY A 48 -2.22 -1.31 5.48
N PHE A 49 -2.25 -2.13 6.52
CA PHE A 49 -3.37 -3.04 6.73
C PHE A 49 -4.63 -2.23 7.10
N ILE A 50 -5.76 -2.60 6.51
CA ILE A 50 -7.08 -1.99 6.71
C ILE A 50 -8.06 -3.10 7.06
N ALA A 51 -9.02 -2.86 7.96
CA ALA A 51 -10.13 -3.78 8.22
C ALA A 51 -11.03 -3.86 6.99
N SER A 52 -11.21 -5.07 6.46
CA SER A 52 -12.06 -5.35 5.31
C SER A 52 -12.48 -6.82 5.36
N ASP A 53 -13.48 -7.21 4.57
CA ASP A 53 -13.88 -8.62 4.43
C ASP A 53 -12.71 -9.54 4.02
N MET A 54 -11.69 -8.98 3.36
CA MET A 54 -10.48 -9.70 2.97
C MET A 54 -9.50 -9.88 4.14
N THR A 55 -9.36 -8.88 5.00
CA THR A 55 -8.47 -8.94 6.17
C THR A 55 -9.12 -9.59 7.39
N ALA A 56 -10.45 -9.63 7.47
CA ALA A 56 -11.21 -10.40 8.46
C ALA A 56 -10.94 -11.93 8.40
N LYS A 57 -10.35 -12.41 7.30
CA LYS A 57 -9.93 -13.80 7.11
C LYS A 57 -8.53 -14.08 7.67
N LEU A 58 -7.78 -13.05 8.02
CA LEU A 58 -6.47 -13.16 8.66
C LEU A 58 -6.76 -13.46 10.14
N GLY A 59 -6.48 -14.68 10.60
CA GLY A 59 -6.78 -15.09 11.96
C GLY A 59 -6.18 -14.17 13.03
N LYS A 60 -6.74 -14.21 14.24
CA LYS A 60 -6.43 -13.28 15.35
C LYS A 60 -4.93 -13.13 15.66
N ASP A 61 -4.15 -14.21 15.53
CA ASP A 61 -2.70 -14.18 15.80
C ASP A 61 -1.92 -13.33 14.78
N LEU A 62 -2.36 -13.33 13.52
CA LEU A 62 -1.74 -12.52 12.47
C LEU A 62 -2.15 -11.06 12.61
N GLU A 63 -3.40 -10.80 13.00
CA GLU A 63 -3.87 -9.45 13.31
C GLU A 63 -3.08 -8.83 14.47
N ALA A 64 -2.86 -9.58 15.56
CA ALA A 64 -2.04 -9.11 16.68
C ALA A 64 -0.60 -8.75 16.25
N LYS A 65 0.03 -9.60 15.44
CA LYS A 65 1.37 -9.32 14.88
C LYS A 65 1.40 -8.10 13.97
N ILE A 66 0.35 -7.87 13.19
CA ILE A 66 0.24 -6.69 12.34
C ILE A 66 0.12 -5.43 13.21
N LEU A 67 -0.68 -5.46 14.28
CA LEU A 67 -0.87 -4.34 15.20
C LEU A 67 0.42 -3.97 15.94
N GLU A 68 1.27 -4.94 16.31
CA GLU A 68 2.61 -4.67 16.88
C GLU A 68 3.47 -3.80 15.95
N GLY A 69 3.29 -3.94 14.63
CA GLY A 69 4.00 -3.17 13.61
C GLY A 69 3.38 -1.79 13.32
N ILE A 70 2.22 -1.46 13.90
CA ILE A 70 1.52 -0.19 13.67
C ILE A 70 1.70 0.70 14.91
N PRO A 71 2.43 1.83 14.82
CA PRO A 71 2.67 2.70 15.97
C PRO A 71 1.41 3.28 16.63
N LEU A 72 0.32 3.42 15.88
CA LEU A 72 -0.97 3.88 16.42
C LEU A 72 -1.71 2.80 17.23
N GLY A 73 -1.27 1.54 17.16
CA GLY A 73 -1.91 0.42 17.84
C GLY A 73 -3.27 0.00 17.28
N GLU A 74 -3.70 0.60 16.16
CA GLU A 74 -4.96 0.31 15.48
C GLU A 74 -4.77 0.35 13.95
N HIS A 75 -5.56 -0.45 13.23
CA HIS A 75 -5.72 -0.34 11.78
C HIS A 75 -7.03 0.38 11.46
N LYS A 76 -7.10 1.06 10.31
CA LYS A 76 -8.30 1.80 9.92
C LYS A 76 -9.37 0.86 9.34
N GLU A 77 -10.63 1.20 9.57
CA GLU A 77 -11.79 0.67 8.83
C GLU A 77 -11.81 1.13 7.36
#